data_AF-A0A9W9MUA1-F1
#
_entry.id   AF-A0A9W9MUA1-F1
#
_cell.length_a   1.000
_cell.length_b   1.000
_cell.length_c   1.000
_cell.angle_alpha   90.00
_cell.angle_beta   90.00
_cell.angle_gamma   90.00
#
_symmetry.space_group_name_H-M   'P 1'
#
loop_
_entity.id
_entity.type
_entity.pdbx_description
1 polymer ?
#
loop_
_entity_poly.entity_id
_entity_poly.type
_entity_poly.pdbx_seq_one_letter_code
_entity_poly.pdbx_strand_id
1 'polypeptide(L)'
;MSDTGDTQVVAIDRTDSDESLVLMTSSLPAVSFVQETPGDLFDAPNGAALIHACNCQGVWGAGIAREFRERYPAAYEIYRNHCFIYRGHPVINTITDISDEDPQPSLVVNRPLGTALMIPPQQSDFLLHRRCYWIICLFTSEYYGSRVDSEDMIVNSTFAALQDLSGQLQVLSQQASETGNERPQRLYSSRFCTGLFNVPWERICKLIDTVGLHVNVYHPFEASNRRARPVRMEHPSEINQG
;
A
#
# COMPACT_ATOMS: atom_id res chain seq x y z
N MET A 1 67.39 59.85 -5.55
CA MET A 1 66.42 58.96 -6.21
C MET A 1 66.70 57.57 -5.67
N SER A 2 65.89 57.15 -4.67
CA SER A 2 65.02 55.95 -4.71
C SER A 2 65.84 54.65 -4.64
N ASP A 3 66.10 54.10 -3.45
CA ASP A 3 65.22 53.31 -2.56
C ASP A 3 65.13 51.81 -2.95
N THR A 4 65.14 51.03 -1.88
CA THR A 4 65.37 49.60 -1.59
C THR A 4 64.48 48.56 -2.28
N GLY A 5 64.88 47.28 -2.25
CA GLY A 5 64.01 46.15 -2.57
C GLY A 5 64.68 44.77 -2.66
N ASP A 6 64.36 43.91 -1.70
CA ASP A 6 64.84 42.55 -1.47
C ASP A 6 64.49 41.51 -2.55
N THR A 7 65.34 40.48 -2.68
CA THR A 7 65.10 39.27 -3.50
C THR A 7 64.45 38.19 -2.65
N GLN A 8 63.19 37.86 -2.96
CA GLN A 8 62.39 36.86 -2.26
C GLN A 8 62.45 35.48 -2.97
N VAL A 9 62.49 34.44 -2.14
CA VAL A 9 62.61 33.01 -2.46
C VAL A 9 61.26 32.46 -2.95
N VAL A 10 61.24 31.77 -4.09
CA VAL A 10 60.03 31.09 -4.60
C VAL A 10 60.04 29.63 -4.12
N ALA A 11 59.11 29.30 -3.23
CA ALA A 11 58.85 27.94 -2.77
C ALA A 11 57.92 27.21 -3.75
N ILE A 12 58.22 25.93 -3.98
CA ILE A 12 57.51 25.03 -4.89
C ILE A 12 56.25 24.46 -4.22
N ASP A 13 55.22 24.46 -5.04
CA ASP A 13 53.86 23.95 -4.93
C ASP A 13 53.72 22.53 -4.32
N ARG A 14 52.79 22.40 -3.37
CA ARG A 14 52.07 21.18 -2.98
C ARG A 14 50.74 21.59 -2.36
N THR A 15 49.72 21.70 -3.19
CA THR A 15 48.33 21.87 -2.74
C THR A 15 47.69 20.50 -2.51
N ASP A 16 47.15 20.35 -1.31
CA ASP A 16 46.61 19.12 -0.73
C ASP A 16 45.28 18.77 -1.40
N SER A 17 45.23 17.58 -1.96
CA SER A 17 44.15 17.03 -2.77
C SER A 17 43.13 16.30 -1.90
N ASP A 18 42.43 17.02 -1.01
CA ASP A 18 41.50 16.38 -0.05
C ASP A 18 40.09 16.98 0.06
N GLU A 19 39.72 17.95 -0.80
CA GLU A 19 38.35 18.50 -0.85
C GLU A 19 37.47 17.96 -1.98
N SER A 20 37.99 17.07 -2.85
CA SER A 20 37.25 16.59 -4.03
C SER A 20 36.43 15.31 -3.76
N LEU A 21 36.64 14.62 -2.64
CA LEU A 21 36.04 13.30 -2.37
C LEU A 21 34.73 13.33 -1.56
N VAL A 22 34.23 14.50 -1.14
CA VAL A 22 33.03 14.59 -0.26
C VAL A 22 31.74 14.96 -1.02
N LEU A 23 31.79 15.08 -2.36
CA LEU A 23 30.66 15.63 -3.15
C LEU A 23 29.97 14.65 -4.10
N MET A 24 30.11 13.33 -3.91
CA MET A 24 29.40 12.31 -4.72
C MET A 24 28.63 11.26 -3.90
N THR A 25 27.90 11.70 -2.87
CA THR A 25 26.79 10.90 -2.31
C THR A 25 25.57 11.77 -2.01
N SER A 26 25.20 12.70 -2.88
CA SER A 26 23.81 13.17 -2.89
C SER A 26 22.99 12.16 -3.68
N SER A 27 22.41 11.20 -2.97
CA SER A 27 21.33 10.39 -3.52
C SER A 27 20.27 11.38 -4.03
N LEU A 28 19.93 11.27 -5.32
CA LEU A 28 18.75 11.96 -5.85
C LEU A 28 17.57 11.65 -4.92
N PRO A 29 16.71 12.62 -4.60
CA PRO A 29 15.54 12.33 -3.76
C PRO A 29 14.79 11.16 -4.39
N ALA A 30 14.65 10.07 -3.62
CA ALA A 30 13.93 8.90 -4.07
C ALA A 30 12.54 9.35 -4.57
N VAL A 31 12.18 8.95 -5.78
CA VAL A 31 10.86 9.25 -6.33
C VAL A 31 9.85 8.45 -5.50
N SER A 32 9.07 9.15 -4.68
CA SER A 32 7.96 8.54 -3.94
C SER A 32 6.76 8.43 -4.86
N PHE A 33 6.30 7.21 -5.08
CA PHE A 33 5.05 6.90 -5.78
C PHE A 33 3.84 6.88 -4.83
N VAL A 34 4.08 7.04 -3.53
CA VAL A 34 3.06 7.17 -2.49
C VAL A 34 2.78 8.64 -2.19
N GLN A 35 1.51 9.03 -2.26
CA GLN A 35 1.02 10.33 -1.79
C GLN A 35 0.07 10.14 -0.62
N GLU A 36 0.46 10.54 0.58
CA GLU A 36 -0.38 10.42 1.78
C GLU A 36 -1.28 11.64 1.97
N THR A 37 -2.52 11.43 2.40
CA THR A 37 -3.49 12.50 2.66
C THR A 37 -4.41 12.11 3.83
N PRO A 38 -4.65 13.00 4.81
CA PRO A 38 -5.63 12.74 5.86
C PRO A 38 -7.05 12.56 5.27
N GLY A 39 -7.76 11.51 5.66
CA GLY A 39 -9.14 11.26 5.21
C GLY A 39 -9.60 9.81 5.38
N ASP A 40 -10.84 9.55 4.93
CA ASP A 40 -11.40 8.21 4.80
C ASP A 40 -11.15 7.67 3.38
N LEU A 41 -10.66 6.44 3.27
CA LEU A 41 -10.48 5.76 1.99
C LEU A 41 -11.78 5.70 1.18
N PHE A 42 -12.91 5.48 1.85
CA PHE A 42 -14.20 5.36 1.19
C PHE A 42 -14.76 6.70 0.70
N ASP A 43 -14.05 7.81 0.98
CA ASP A 43 -14.34 9.13 0.42
C ASP A 43 -13.62 9.42 -0.91
N ALA A 44 -12.85 8.47 -1.45
CA ALA A 44 -12.13 8.63 -2.72
C ALA A 44 -13.01 9.08 -3.91
N PRO A 45 -12.46 9.75 -4.95
CA PRO A 45 -13.24 10.20 -6.10
C PRO A 45 -13.93 9.06 -6.87
N ASN A 46 -15.11 9.32 -7.44
CA ASN A 46 -15.83 8.35 -8.29
C ASN A 46 -14.92 7.81 -9.42
N GLY A 47 -14.96 6.51 -9.70
CA GLY A 47 -14.04 5.86 -10.64
C GLY A 47 -12.70 5.43 -10.04
N ALA A 48 -12.48 5.65 -8.75
CA ALA A 48 -11.32 5.17 -8.01
C ALA A 48 -11.22 3.64 -7.97
N ALA A 49 -9.98 3.15 -7.85
CA ALA A 49 -9.70 1.78 -7.47
C ALA A 49 -9.17 1.71 -6.05
N LEU A 50 -9.92 1.03 -5.18
CA LEU A 50 -9.62 0.93 -3.76
C LEU A 50 -8.85 -0.36 -3.50
N ILE A 51 -7.59 -0.22 -3.07
CA ILE A 51 -6.70 -1.31 -2.72
C ILE A 51 -6.89 -1.66 -1.25
N HIS A 52 -6.87 -2.95 -0.95
CA HIS A 52 -6.63 -3.43 0.40
C HIS A 52 -5.94 -4.81 0.42
N ALA A 53 -5.22 -5.07 1.51
CA ALA A 53 -4.58 -6.35 1.77
C ALA A 53 -5.61 -7.39 2.25
N CYS A 54 -5.51 -8.61 1.73
CA CYS A 54 -6.45 -9.70 1.92
C CYS A 54 -5.72 -11.00 2.33
N ASN A 55 -6.50 -11.87 2.99
CA ASN A 55 -6.13 -13.27 3.17
C ASN A 55 -6.61 -14.13 1.99
N CYS A 56 -6.18 -15.39 1.93
CA CYS A 56 -6.60 -16.34 0.89
C CYS A 56 -7.82 -17.19 1.30
N GLN A 57 -8.42 -16.95 2.48
CA GLN A 57 -9.51 -17.78 3.03
C GLN A 57 -10.92 -17.30 2.65
N GLY A 58 -11.06 -16.23 1.85
CA GLY A 58 -12.36 -15.69 1.47
C GLY A 58 -13.06 -14.94 2.61
N VAL A 59 -12.30 -14.40 3.57
CA VAL A 59 -12.85 -13.72 4.75
C VAL A 59 -12.49 -12.24 4.79
N TRP A 60 -13.52 -11.40 4.79
CA TRP A 60 -13.43 -9.96 5.10
C TRP A 60 -14.15 -9.72 6.44
N GLY A 61 -13.46 -9.99 7.55
CA GLY A 61 -14.09 -10.12 8.87
C GLY A 61 -13.72 -9.06 9.89
N ALA A 62 -12.65 -8.29 9.68
CA ALA A 62 -12.16 -7.32 10.65
C ALA A 62 -11.42 -6.17 9.98
N GLY A 63 -11.17 -5.09 10.74
CA GLY A 63 -10.52 -3.88 10.26
C GLY A 63 -11.23 -3.31 9.03
N ILE A 64 -10.45 -2.73 8.11
CA ILE A 64 -10.99 -2.14 6.88
C ILE A 64 -11.69 -3.18 5.99
N ALA A 65 -11.26 -4.45 6.02
CA ALA A 65 -11.90 -5.50 5.23
C ALA A 65 -13.38 -5.69 5.61
N ARG A 66 -13.73 -5.57 6.90
CA ARG A 66 -15.14 -5.61 7.32
C ARG A 66 -15.94 -4.46 6.70
N GLU A 67 -15.38 -3.26 6.71
CA GLU A 67 -16.02 -2.08 6.07
C GLU A 67 -16.19 -2.29 4.56
N PHE A 68 -15.19 -2.86 3.87
CA PHE A 68 -15.32 -3.26 2.46
C PHE A 68 -16.48 -4.24 2.26
N ARG A 69 -16.65 -5.24 3.14
CA ARG A 69 -17.74 -6.23 3.02
C ARG A 69 -19.11 -5.60 3.22
N GLU A 70 -19.24 -4.71 4.20
CA GLU A 70 -20.50 -4.05 4.50
C GLU A 70 -20.92 -3.08 3.38
N ARG A 71 -19.95 -2.40 2.75
CA ARG A 71 -20.19 -1.42 1.69
C ARG A 71 -20.26 -2.04 0.28
N TYR A 72 -19.45 -3.07 0.01
CA TYR A 72 -19.34 -3.69 -1.31
C TYR A 72 -19.64 -5.20 -1.23
N PRO A 73 -20.86 -5.60 -0.84
CA PRO A 73 -21.20 -7.01 -0.65
C PRO A 73 -21.13 -7.83 -1.94
N ALA A 74 -21.41 -7.27 -3.12
CA ALA A 74 -21.26 -8.01 -4.37
C ALA A 74 -19.79 -8.23 -4.73
N ALA A 75 -18.93 -7.21 -4.55
CA ALA A 75 -17.49 -7.39 -4.68
C ALA A 75 -16.94 -8.44 -3.69
N TYR A 76 -17.46 -8.46 -2.45
CA TYR A 76 -17.09 -9.47 -1.46
C TYR A 76 -17.38 -10.91 -1.95
N GLU A 77 -18.54 -11.16 -2.56
CA GLU A 77 -18.87 -12.50 -3.07
C GLU A 77 -17.95 -12.92 -4.23
N ILE A 78 -17.52 -11.98 -5.09
CA ILE A 78 -16.53 -12.25 -6.14
C ILE A 78 -15.18 -12.66 -5.52
N TYR A 79 -14.68 -11.88 -4.56
CA TYR A 79 -13.46 -12.19 -3.81
C TYR A 79 -13.56 -13.56 -3.10
N ARG A 80 -14.68 -13.83 -2.45
CA ARG A 80 -14.90 -15.07 -1.69
C ARG A 80 -14.89 -16.29 -2.60
N ASN A 81 -15.58 -16.22 -3.73
CA ASN A 81 -15.60 -17.30 -4.72
C ASN A 81 -14.22 -17.51 -5.33
N HIS A 82 -13.48 -16.43 -5.61
CA HIS A 82 -12.11 -16.52 -6.10
C HIS A 82 -11.20 -17.31 -5.14
N CYS A 83 -11.29 -17.03 -3.83
CA CYS A 83 -10.56 -17.79 -2.81
C CYS A 83 -10.98 -19.27 -2.78
N PHE A 84 -12.29 -19.55 -2.87
CA PHE A 84 -12.79 -20.92 -2.82
C PHE A 84 -12.38 -21.76 -4.02
N ILE A 85 -12.29 -21.17 -5.22
CA ILE A 85 -11.80 -21.84 -6.41
C ILE A 85 -10.38 -22.37 -6.18
N TYR A 86 -9.46 -21.52 -5.73
CA TYR A 86 -8.07 -21.94 -5.50
C TYR A 86 -7.90 -22.87 -4.30
N ARG A 87 -8.77 -22.76 -3.29
CA ARG A 87 -8.81 -23.72 -2.18
C ARG A 87 -9.26 -25.11 -2.62
N GLY A 88 -10.23 -25.18 -3.54
CA GLY A 88 -10.70 -26.44 -4.13
C GLY A 88 -9.77 -27.00 -5.21
N HIS A 89 -9.01 -26.12 -5.87
CA HIS A 89 -8.09 -26.44 -6.96
C HIS A 89 -6.75 -25.71 -6.76
N PRO A 90 -5.86 -26.22 -5.87
CA PRO A 90 -4.58 -25.58 -5.61
C PRO A 90 -3.73 -25.47 -6.87
N VAL A 91 -3.23 -24.26 -7.14
CA VAL A 91 -2.30 -23.96 -8.23
C VAL A 91 -1.07 -23.34 -7.61
N ILE A 92 0.10 -23.90 -7.89
CA ILE A 92 1.37 -23.34 -7.41
C ILE A 92 1.71 -22.04 -8.12
N ASN A 93 2.35 -21.14 -7.39
CA ASN A 93 2.91 -19.89 -7.87
C ASN A 93 4.32 -19.73 -7.31
N THR A 94 5.20 -19.08 -8.06
CA THR A 94 6.56 -18.77 -7.61
C THR A 94 6.64 -17.26 -7.41
N ILE A 95 6.96 -16.82 -6.20
CA ILE A 95 7.11 -15.39 -5.87
C ILE A 95 8.57 -15.09 -5.52
N THR A 96 8.98 -13.85 -5.76
CA THR A 96 10.32 -13.37 -5.37
C THR A 96 10.44 -13.34 -3.85
N ASP A 97 11.53 -13.91 -3.33
CA ASP A 97 11.95 -13.64 -1.96
C ASP A 97 12.84 -12.39 -1.96
N ILE A 98 12.51 -11.41 -1.12
CA ILE A 98 13.21 -10.13 -1.07
C ILE A 98 14.29 -10.16 0.04
N SER A 99 14.66 -11.34 0.54
CA SER A 99 15.77 -11.49 1.47
C SER A 99 17.11 -11.15 0.80
N ASP A 100 17.99 -10.45 1.52
CA ASP A 100 19.20 -9.81 1.00
C ASP A 100 20.34 -10.79 0.60
N GLU A 101 20.16 -12.10 0.76
CA GLU A 101 21.27 -13.06 0.84
C GLU A 101 21.37 -14.06 -0.33
N ASP A 102 20.46 -14.04 -1.31
CA ASP A 102 20.49 -15.03 -2.40
C ASP A 102 20.43 -14.41 -3.82
N PRO A 103 21.11 -14.99 -4.83
CA PRO A 103 21.10 -14.46 -6.20
C PRO A 103 19.81 -14.74 -7.00
N GLN A 104 18.98 -15.70 -6.56
CA GLN A 104 17.67 -16.05 -7.15
C GLN A 104 16.70 -16.69 -6.13
N PRO A 105 16.45 -16.12 -4.94
CA PRO A 105 15.60 -16.77 -3.98
C PRO A 105 14.14 -16.61 -4.42
N SER A 106 13.47 -17.74 -4.54
CA SER A 106 12.08 -17.80 -4.94
C SER A 106 11.32 -18.72 -4.00
N LEU A 107 10.11 -18.31 -3.63
CA LEU A 107 9.24 -19.04 -2.74
C LEU A 107 8.13 -19.69 -3.56
N VAL A 108 7.89 -20.98 -3.32
CA VAL A 108 6.74 -21.68 -3.88
C VAL A 108 5.56 -21.50 -2.93
N VAL A 109 4.50 -20.87 -3.43
CA VAL A 109 3.26 -20.63 -2.70
C VAL A 109 2.07 -21.20 -3.47
N ASN A 110 0.91 -21.32 -2.84
CA ASN A 110 -0.34 -21.62 -3.54
C ASN A 110 -1.05 -20.32 -3.90
N ARG A 111 -1.64 -20.26 -5.10
CA ARG A 111 -2.58 -19.20 -5.44
C ARG A 111 -3.78 -19.22 -4.49
N PRO A 112 -4.40 -18.06 -4.21
CA PRO A 112 -4.14 -16.76 -4.82
C PRO A 112 -3.01 -15.95 -4.16
N LEU A 113 -2.25 -16.51 -3.21
CA LEU A 113 -1.17 -15.79 -2.53
C LEU A 113 -0.16 -15.19 -3.52
N GLY A 114 0.18 -13.92 -3.32
CA GLY A 114 1.09 -13.18 -4.20
C GLY A 114 0.47 -12.69 -5.51
N THR A 115 -0.85 -12.71 -5.65
CA THR A 115 -1.57 -12.13 -6.81
C THR A 115 -2.48 -10.98 -6.40
N ALA A 116 -2.99 -10.23 -7.38
CA ALA A 116 -4.01 -9.22 -7.20
C ALA A 116 -5.31 -9.62 -7.93
N LEU A 117 -6.45 -9.42 -7.27
CA LEU A 117 -7.76 -9.53 -7.92
C LEU A 117 -8.35 -8.14 -8.12
N MET A 118 -8.53 -7.74 -9.37
CA MET A 118 -9.25 -6.52 -9.76
C MET A 118 -10.73 -6.84 -9.99
N ILE A 119 -11.61 -6.24 -9.19
CA ILE A 119 -13.06 -6.40 -9.29
C ILE A 119 -13.65 -5.10 -9.86
N PRO A 120 -14.31 -5.13 -11.02
CA PRO A 120 -14.93 -3.94 -11.59
C PRO A 120 -16.10 -3.45 -10.72
N PRO A 121 -16.58 -2.20 -10.91
CA PRO A 121 -17.75 -1.70 -10.21
C PRO A 121 -18.95 -2.62 -10.38
N GLN A 122 -19.54 -3.06 -9.26
CA GLN A 122 -20.72 -3.91 -9.27
C GLN A 122 -21.99 -3.06 -9.24
N GLN A 123 -22.97 -3.40 -10.07
CA GLN A 123 -24.21 -2.63 -10.19
C GLN A 123 -24.97 -2.52 -8.86
N SER A 124 -25.04 -3.60 -8.08
CA SER A 124 -25.72 -3.59 -6.77
C SER A 124 -24.99 -2.74 -5.74
N ASP A 125 -23.65 -2.74 -5.74
CA ASP A 125 -22.86 -1.94 -4.81
C ASP A 125 -22.93 -0.45 -5.18
N PHE A 126 -22.99 -0.14 -6.48
CA PHE A 126 -23.26 1.22 -6.97
C PHE A 126 -24.62 1.75 -6.49
N LEU A 127 -25.66 0.91 -6.46
CA LEU A 127 -26.98 1.33 -5.99
C LEU A 127 -26.98 1.72 -4.50
N LEU A 128 -26.09 1.14 -3.70
CA LEU A 128 -25.94 1.45 -2.27
C LEU A 128 -25.17 2.75 -2.03
N HIS A 129 -24.05 2.96 -2.74
CA HIS A 129 -23.11 4.06 -2.45
C HIS A 129 -23.10 5.19 -3.46
N ARG A 130 -23.75 5.02 -4.62
CA ARG A 130 -23.74 5.96 -5.76
C ARG A 130 -22.33 6.30 -6.25
N ARG A 131 -21.37 5.39 -6.05
CA ARG A 131 -19.98 5.49 -6.51
C ARG A 131 -19.59 4.23 -7.25
N CYS A 132 -18.97 4.38 -8.40
CA CYS A 132 -18.41 3.33 -9.22
C CYS A 132 -16.95 3.13 -8.82
N TYR A 133 -16.70 2.20 -7.89
CA TYR A 133 -15.34 1.85 -7.49
C TYR A 133 -14.92 0.50 -8.03
N TRP A 134 -13.67 0.41 -8.44
CA TRP A 134 -12.96 -0.85 -8.56
C TRP A 134 -12.48 -1.26 -7.18
N ILE A 135 -12.57 -2.55 -6.85
CA ILE A 135 -12.01 -3.10 -5.62
C ILE A 135 -10.81 -3.97 -5.98
N ILE A 136 -9.66 -3.69 -5.40
CA ILE A 136 -8.41 -4.41 -5.65
C ILE A 136 -8.02 -5.16 -4.38
N CYS A 137 -8.05 -6.48 -4.47
CA CYS A 137 -7.66 -7.37 -3.37
C CYS A 137 -6.22 -7.82 -3.59
N LEU A 138 -5.29 -7.38 -2.75
CA LEU A 138 -3.93 -7.92 -2.75
C LEU A 138 -3.88 -9.13 -1.83
N PHE A 139 -3.53 -10.30 -2.34
CA PHE A 139 -3.42 -11.52 -1.53
C PHE A 139 -2.05 -11.57 -0.87
N THR A 140 -1.99 -11.11 0.38
CA THR A 140 -0.72 -10.93 1.10
C THR A 140 -0.52 -11.90 2.24
N SER A 141 -1.54 -12.68 2.60
CA SER A 141 -1.41 -13.78 3.56
C SER A 141 -2.32 -14.94 3.20
N GLU A 142 -1.90 -16.18 3.43
CA GLU A 142 -2.73 -17.36 3.26
C GLU A 142 -3.89 -17.34 4.25
N TYR A 143 -3.62 -17.00 5.51
CA TYR A 143 -4.56 -17.03 6.62
C TYR A 143 -4.78 -15.64 7.24
N TYR A 144 -5.56 -15.58 8.34
CA TYR A 144 -5.91 -14.33 9.02
C TYR A 144 -6.10 -14.57 10.53
N GLY A 145 -6.28 -13.47 11.29
CA GLY A 145 -6.46 -13.52 12.74
C GLY A 145 -5.19 -13.99 13.44
N SER A 146 -5.30 -14.94 14.36
CA SER A 146 -4.14 -15.52 15.05
C SER A 146 -3.26 -16.41 14.17
N ARG A 147 -3.66 -16.66 12.91
CA ARG A 147 -2.92 -17.47 11.94
C ARG A 147 -2.35 -16.66 10.78
N VAL A 148 -2.31 -15.32 10.87
CA VAL A 148 -1.63 -14.48 9.88
C VAL A 148 -0.19 -14.97 9.67
N ASP A 149 0.29 -14.91 8.43
CA ASP A 149 1.65 -15.32 8.10
C ASP A 149 2.72 -14.42 8.74
N SER A 150 3.99 -14.82 8.64
CA SER A 150 5.10 -13.98 9.10
C SER A 150 5.18 -12.68 8.31
N GLU A 151 5.77 -11.66 8.94
CA GLU A 151 5.99 -10.35 8.31
C GLU A 151 6.72 -10.47 6.96
N ASP A 152 7.75 -11.32 6.86
CA ASP A 152 8.51 -11.51 5.63
C ASP A 152 7.68 -12.20 4.54
N MET A 153 6.86 -13.19 4.89
CA MET A 153 5.93 -13.79 3.93
C MET A 153 4.89 -12.77 3.43
N ILE A 154 4.42 -11.89 4.31
CA ILE A 154 3.49 -10.82 3.92
C ILE A 154 4.18 -9.83 2.99
N VAL A 155 5.41 -9.42 3.28
CA VAL A 155 6.20 -8.50 2.45
C VAL A 155 6.46 -9.10 1.07
N ASN A 156 6.95 -10.35 1.00
CA ASN A 156 7.22 -11.05 -0.26
C ASN A 156 5.92 -11.22 -1.09
N SER A 157 4.84 -11.65 -0.46
CA SER A 157 3.54 -11.82 -1.12
C SER A 157 2.95 -10.48 -1.57
N THR A 158 3.13 -9.42 -0.78
CA THR A 158 2.69 -8.07 -1.13
C THR A 158 3.43 -7.56 -2.37
N PHE A 159 4.74 -7.76 -2.44
CA PHE A 159 5.52 -7.34 -3.60
C PHE A 159 5.07 -8.05 -4.87
N ALA A 160 4.91 -9.37 -4.81
CA ALA A 160 4.39 -10.16 -5.93
C ALA A 160 2.99 -9.71 -6.35
N ALA A 161 2.09 -9.44 -5.39
CA ALA A 161 0.75 -8.95 -5.69
C ALA A 161 0.74 -7.56 -6.32
N LEU A 162 1.65 -6.66 -5.92
CA LEU A 162 1.82 -5.35 -6.54
C LEU A 162 2.37 -5.47 -7.97
N GLN A 163 3.32 -6.38 -8.21
CA GLN A 163 3.82 -6.67 -9.56
C GLN A 163 2.72 -7.22 -10.47
N ASP A 164 1.93 -8.16 -9.98
CA ASP A 164 0.78 -8.73 -10.69
C ASP A 164 -0.27 -7.65 -11.01
N LEU A 165 -0.59 -6.78 -10.04
CA LEU A 165 -1.46 -5.62 -10.25
C LEU A 165 -0.91 -4.67 -11.33
N SER A 166 0.38 -4.34 -11.29
CA SER A 166 1.02 -3.49 -12.28
C SER A 166 0.90 -4.07 -13.69
N GLY A 167 1.14 -5.38 -13.84
CA GLY A 167 0.94 -6.08 -15.11
C GLY A 167 -0.50 -6.01 -15.61
N GLN A 168 -1.49 -6.27 -14.76
CA GLN A 168 -2.91 -6.17 -15.11
C GLN A 168 -3.30 -4.75 -15.56
N LEU A 169 -2.84 -3.70 -14.86
CA LEU A 169 -3.11 -2.30 -15.21
C LEU A 169 -2.50 -1.90 -16.56
N GLN A 170 -1.30 -2.41 -16.88
CA GLN A 170 -0.64 -2.16 -18.17
C GLN A 170 -1.43 -2.78 -19.33
N VAL A 171 -1.90 -4.02 -19.17
CA VAL A 171 -2.74 -4.69 -20.17
C VAL A 171 -4.03 -3.92 -20.43
N LEU A 172 -4.73 -3.50 -19.37
CA LEU A 172 -5.95 -2.68 -19.49
C LEU A 172 -5.67 -1.34 -20.18
N SER A 173 -4.52 -0.71 -19.89
CA SER A 173 -4.15 0.56 -20.53
C SER A 173 -3.92 0.41 -22.03
N GLN A 174 -3.42 -0.73 -22.50
CA GLN A 174 -3.20 -0.99 -23.93
C GLN A 174 -4.51 -1.26 -24.68
N GLN A 175 -5.47 -1.91 -24.01
CA GLN A 175 -6.78 -2.27 -24.58
C GLN A 175 -7.81 -1.14 -24.59
N ALA A 176 -7.65 -0.12 -23.74
CA ALA A 176 -8.61 0.98 -23.57
C ALA A 176 -8.79 1.91 -24.80
N SER A 177 -8.02 1.71 -25.87
CA SER A 177 -8.12 2.52 -27.10
C SER A 177 -9.38 2.21 -27.94
N GLU A 178 -10.11 1.12 -27.65
CA GLU A 178 -11.22 0.64 -28.50
C GLU A 178 -12.61 0.77 -27.88
N THR A 179 -12.73 0.77 -26.54
CA THR A 179 -14.02 0.84 -25.84
C THR A 179 -13.93 1.78 -24.64
N GLY A 180 -14.37 3.02 -24.82
CA GLY A 180 -14.38 4.02 -23.75
C GLY A 180 -15.28 3.60 -22.58
N ASN A 181 -14.69 3.07 -21.50
CA ASN A 181 -14.97 3.44 -20.08
C ASN A 181 -14.55 2.41 -19.02
N GLU A 182 -13.97 1.26 -19.34
CA GLU A 182 -13.73 0.23 -18.30
C GLU A 182 -12.26 0.15 -17.85
N ARG A 183 -11.75 1.23 -17.25
CA ARG A 183 -10.50 1.14 -16.48
C ARG A 183 -10.55 1.93 -15.18
N PRO A 184 -9.83 1.49 -14.13
CA PRO A 184 -9.64 2.29 -12.94
C PRO A 184 -8.92 3.60 -13.28
N GLN A 185 -9.38 4.73 -12.70
CA GLN A 185 -8.77 6.04 -12.98
C GLN A 185 -7.47 6.25 -12.21
N ARG A 186 -7.50 6.00 -10.90
CA ARG A 186 -6.37 6.16 -9.97
C ARG A 186 -6.48 5.15 -8.84
N LEU A 187 -5.33 4.80 -8.27
CA LEU A 187 -5.23 3.88 -7.14
C LEU A 187 -5.33 4.66 -5.83
N TYR A 188 -6.15 4.15 -4.93
CA TYR A 188 -6.34 4.66 -3.58
C TYR A 188 -6.25 3.52 -2.58
N SER A 189 -5.73 3.78 -1.39
CA SER A 189 -5.64 2.78 -0.32
C SER A 189 -5.65 3.44 1.04
N SER A 190 -5.92 2.67 2.11
CA SER A 190 -5.36 3.00 3.42
C SER A 190 -3.90 2.55 3.51
N ARG A 191 -3.23 2.75 4.65
CA ARG A 191 -1.94 2.08 4.93
C ARG A 191 -2.12 0.56 5.07
N PHE A 192 -2.24 -0.16 3.96
CA PHE A 192 -2.48 -1.60 3.94
C PHE A 192 -1.31 -2.37 4.58
N CYS A 193 -1.56 -3.59 5.07
CA CYS A 193 -0.64 -4.41 5.86
C CYS A 193 -0.23 -3.88 7.26
N THR A 194 -0.54 -2.62 7.63
CA THR A 194 -0.07 -2.03 8.92
C THR A 194 -0.92 -2.34 10.16
N GLY A 195 -2.18 -2.75 9.96
CA GLY A 195 -3.10 -3.04 11.06
C GLY A 195 -2.94 -4.47 11.60
N LEU A 196 -3.91 -5.33 11.31
CA LEU A 196 -3.92 -6.72 11.78
C LEU A 196 -2.80 -7.60 11.19
N PHE A 197 -2.13 -7.14 10.14
CA PHE A 197 -0.97 -7.80 9.54
C PHE A 197 0.37 -7.30 10.09
N ASN A 198 0.36 -6.21 10.86
CA ASN A 198 1.48 -5.70 11.65
C ASN A 198 2.81 -5.52 10.88
N VAL A 199 2.76 -5.10 9.62
CA VAL A 199 3.95 -4.76 8.83
C VAL A 199 4.24 -3.26 8.95
N PRO A 200 5.48 -2.83 9.23
CA PRO A 200 5.85 -1.41 9.20
C PRO A 200 5.54 -0.77 7.85
N TRP A 201 4.90 0.40 7.86
CA TRP A 201 4.42 1.06 6.65
C TRP A 201 5.56 1.40 5.68
N GLU A 202 6.73 1.73 6.21
CA GLU A 202 7.93 2.08 5.44
C GLU A 202 8.41 0.91 4.57
N ARG A 203 8.22 -0.34 5.02
CA ARG A 203 8.52 -1.53 4.18
C ARG A 203 7.59 -1.57 2.98
N ILE A 204 6.30 -1.29 3.18
CA ILE A 204 5.28 -1.31 2.11
C ILE A 204 5.50 -0.17 1.11
N CYS A 205 5.83 1.04 1.57
CA CYS A 205 6.15 2.16 0.68
C CYS A 205 7.30 1.81 -0.28
N LYS A 206 8.38 1.19 0.22
CA LYS A 206 9.50 0.74 -0.61
C LYS A 206 9.05 -0.23 -1.71
N LEU A 207 8.13 -1.15 -1.41
CA LEU A 207 7.59 -2.08 -2.40
C LEU A 207 6.80 -1.33 -3.48
N ILE A 208 5.93 -0.39 -3.09
CA ILE A 208 5.13 0.43 -4.02
C ILE A 208 6.06 1.23 -4.95
N ASP A 209 7.09 1.86 -4.38
CA ASP A 209 8.08 2.65 -5.12
C ASP A 209 8.89 1.77 -6.08
N THR A 210 9.28 0.57 -5.64
CA THR A 210 10.03 -0.39 -6.46
C THR A 210 9.21 -0.88 -7.66
N VAL A 211 7.91 -1.09 -7.49
CA VAL A 211 7.01 -1.48 -8.60
C VAL A 211 6.64 -0.28 -9.48
N GLY A 212 6.75 0.95 -8.96
CA GLY A 212 6.40 2.19 -9.69
C GLY A 212 4.90 2.44 -9.80
N LEU A 213 4.11 2.02 -8.80
CA LEU A 213 2.66 2.24 -8.77
C LEU A 213 2.32 3.53 -8.02
N HIS A 214 1.73 4.51 -8.70
CA HIS A 214 1.23 5.71 -8.04
C HIS A 214 -0.01 5.42 -7.18
N VAL A 215 0.12 5.50 -5.86
CA VAL A 215 -0.97 5.22 -4.90
C VAL A 215 -1.25 6.44 -4.02
N ASN A 216 -2.52 6.86 -3.97
CA ASN A 216 -3.00 7.88 -3.05
C ASN A 216 -3.44 7.20 -1.75
N VAL A 217 -2.73 7.44 -0.66
CA VAL A 217 -2.95 6.76 0.61
C VAL A 217 -3.70 7.66 1.59
N TYR A 218 -4.92 7.27 1.91
CA TYR A 218 -5.68 7.89 2.99
C TYR A 218 -5.24 7.33 4.35
N HIS A 219 -5.01 8.22 5.30
CA HIS A 219 -4.84 7.85 6.70
C HIS A 219 -5.82 8.62 7.56
N PRO A 220 -6.27 8.06 8.71
CA PRO A 220 -7.10 8.79 9.63
C PRO A 220 -6.46 10.13 9.98
N PHE A 221 -7.28 11.16 10.16
CA PHE A 221 -6.82 12.41 10.75
C PHE A 221 -6.08 12.09 12.04
N GLU A 222 -4.93 12.73 12.27
CA GLU A 222 -4.29 12.68 13.58
C GLU A 222 -5.31 13.16 14.60
N ALA A 223 -5.86 12.23 15.38
CA ALA A 223 -6.72 12.59 16.47
C ALA A 223 -5.83 13.43 17.40
N SER A 224 -6.15 14.71 17.56
CA SER A 224 -5.63 15.47 18.69
C SER A 224 -5.81 14.59 19.93
N ASN A 225 -4.76 14.35 20.70
CA ASN A 225 -4.70 13.48 21.88
C ASN A 225 -5.71 13.86 22.98
N ARG A 226 -7.00 13.80 22.68
CA ARG A 226 -8.11 13.93 23.62
C ARG A 226 -8.81 12.59 23.57
N ARG A 227 -8.37 11.68 24.44
CA ARG A 227 -9.22 10.57 24.90
C ARG A 227 -10.60 11.15 25.12
N ALA A 228 -11.61 10.65 24.41
CA ALA A 228 -12.99 10.99 24.67
C ALA A 228 -13.22 10.75 26.17
N ARG A 229 -13.49 11.81 26.93
CA ARG A 229 -13.89 11.66 28.33
C ARG A 229 -15.18 10.85 28.32
N PRO A 230 -15.31 9.81 29.15
CA PRO A 230 -16.58 9.10 29.25
C PRO A 230 -17.66 10.11 29.64
N VAL A 231 -18.69 10.21 28.80
CA VAL A 231 -19.89 10.99 29.10
C VAL A 231 -20.52 10.31 30.32
N ARG A 232 -20.41 10.97 31.48
CA ARG A 232 -21.11 10.56 32.69
C ARG A 232 -22.59 10.83 32.43
N MET A 233 -23.35 9.81 32.07
CA MET A 233 -24.81 9.90 32.06
C MET A 233 -25.26 10.07 33.51
N GLU A 234 -25.70 11.27 33.87
CA GLU A 234 -26.40 11.48 35.13
C GLU A 234 -27.76 10.78 35.04
N HIS A 235 -27.99 9.88 35.99
CA HIS A 235 -29.26 9.20 36.17
C HIS A 235 -30.30 10.23 36.65
N PRO A 236 -31.45 10.38 35.99
CA PRO A 236 -32.51 11.23 36.50
C PRO A 236 -33.22 10.47 37.61
N SER A 237 -32.83 10.75 38.84
CA SER A 237 -33.62 10.40 40.02
C SER A 237 -33.68 11.61 40.95
N GLU A 238 -34.92 11.97 41.28
CA GLU A 238 -35.37 12.90 42.32
C GLU A 238 -35.57 14.37 41.92
N ILE A 239 -36.63 14.58 41.13
CA ILE A 239 -37.53 15.72 41.37
C ILE A 239 -38.94 15.15 41.60
N ASN A 240 -39.54 15.57 42.71
CA ASN A 240 -40.93 15.41 43.18
C ASN A 240 -41.32 14.10 43.91
N GLN A 241 -41.44 14.19 45.24
CA GLN A 241 -42.74 14.43 45.91
C GLN A 241 -42.59 14.50 47.45
N GLY A 242 -43.27 15.48 48.09
CA GLY A 242 -43.69 15.40 49.50
C GLY A 242 -43.03 16.38 50.45
#